data_AF-X0XC56-F1
#
_entry.id   AF-X0XC56-F1
#
_cell.length_a   1.000
_cell.length_b   1.000
_cell.length_c   1.000
_cell.angle_alpha   90.00
_cell.angle_beta   90.00
_cell.angle_gamma   90.00
#
_symmetry.space_group_name_H-M   'P 1'
#
loop_
_entity.id
_entity.type
_entity.pdbx_description
1 polymer ?
#
loop_
_entity_poly.entity_id
_entity_poly.type
_entity_poly.pdbx_seq_one_letter_code
_entity_poly.pdbx_strand_id
1 'polypeptide(L)' 'LICENRHRIKEEAPQAYKDIEVVIDTVVEAGLARRVARMVPLAVLKG' A
#
# COMPACT_ATOMS: atom_id res chain seq x y z
N LEU A 1 -5.51 -3.48 11.80
CA LEU A 1 -4.04 -3.42 11.90
C LEU A 1 -3.67 -3.71 13.35
N ILE A 2 -2.94 -4.80 13.59
CA ILE A 2 -2.45 -5.18 14.92
C ILE A 2 -0.92 -5.19 14.82
N CYS A 3 -0.25 -4.46 15.69
CA CYS A 3 1.21 -4.38 15.75
C CYS A 3 1.69 -4.66 17.18
N GLU A 4 2.82 -5.36 17.32
CA GLU A 4 3.46 -5.63 18.63
C GLU A 4 3.89 -4.31 19.31
N ASN A 5 4.45 -3.37 18.53
CA ASN A 5 4.83 -2.05 19.01
C ASN A 5 3.86 -0.95 18.50
N ARG A 6 3.15 -0.30 19.43
CA ARG A 6 2.15 0.74 19.14
C ARG A 6 2.71 1.98 18.43
N HIS A 7 4.00 2.30 18.60
CA HIS A 7 4.60 3.46 17.93
C HIS A 7 4.78 3.24 16.42
N ARG A 8 5.12 2.02 15.99
CA ARG A 8 5.32 1.69 14.56
C ARG A 8 4.07 1.82 13.70
N ILE A 9 2.88 1.78 14.32
CA ILE A 9 1.61 2.03 13.62
C ILE A 9 1.61 3.41 12.93
N LYS A 10 2.23 4.43 13.54
CA LYS A 10 2.27 5.77 12.98
C LYS A 10 3.24 5.89 11.81
N GLU A 11 4.37 5.19 11.86
CA GLU A 11 5.38 5.19 10.80
C GLU A 11 4.89 4.48 9.54
N GLU A 12 3.96 3.53 9.70
CA GLU A 12 3.40 2.75 8.58
C GLU A 12 1.93 3.09 8.28
N ALA A 13 1.47 4.25 8.75
CA ALA A 13 0.16 4.75 8.39
C ALA A 13 0.11 4.97 6.86
N PRO A 14 -1.05 4.78 6.19
CA PRO A 14 -1.17 4.95 4.74
C PRO A 14 -0.62 6.30 4.23
N GLN A 15 -0.77 7.35 5.04
CA GLN A 15 -0.32 8.71 4.77
C GLN A 15 1.21 8.88 4.77
N ALA A 16 1.95 7.93 5.34
CA ALA A 16 3.41 7.92 5.28
C ALA A 16 3.93 7.43 3.91
N TYR A 17 3.08 6.80 3.11
CA TYR A 17 3.41 6.31 1.77
C TYR A 17 2.82 7.22 0.69
N LYS A 18 3.36 7.06 -0.53
CA LYS A 18 2.77 7.66 -1.73
C LYS A 18 1.42 7.02 -2.00
N ASP A 19 0.56 7.76 -2.72
CA ASP A 19 -0.65 7.18 -3.28
C ASP A 19 -0.26 6.07 -4.28
N ILE A 20 -0.75 4.86 -4.02
CA ILE A 20 -0.46 3.70 -4.85
C ILE A 20 -1.08 3.82 -6.24
N GLU A 21 -2.21 4.54 -6.39
CA GLU A 21 -2.85 4.68 -7.70
C GLU A 21 -1.95 5.46 -8.67
N VAL A 22 -1.32 6.54 -8.21
CA VAL A 22 -0.39 7.36 -9.01
C VAL A 22 0.80 6.53 -9.49
N VAL A 23 1.34 5.67 -8.62
CA VAL A 23 2.46 4.78 -8.96
C VAL A 23 2.04 3.74 -10.00
N ILE A 24 0.87 3.11 -9.83
CA ILE A 24 0.38 2.11 -10.77
C ILE A 24 0.07 2.73 -12.14
N ASP A 25 -0.56 3.91 -12.18
CA ASP A 25 -0.85 4.63 -13.43
C ASP A 25 0.42 4.90 -14.22
N THR A 26 1.47 5.39 -13.55
CA THR A 26 2.76 5.68 -14.20
C THR A 26 3.35 4.43 -14.89
N VAL A 27 3.29 3.27 -14.23
CA VAL A 27 3.86 2.01 -14.75
C VAL A 27 3.02 1.46 -15.91
N VAL A 28 1.70 1.60 -15.84
CA VAL A 28 0.78 1.14 -16.88
C VAL A 28 0.86 2.03 -18.13
N GLU A 29 0.90 3.35 -17.94
CA GLU A 29 1.08 4.32 -19.03
C GLU A 29 2.43 4.15 -19.74
N ALA A 30 3.48 3.81 -18.99
CA ALA A 30 4.79 3.46 -19.55
C ALA A 30 4.81 2.11 -20.30
N GLY A 31 3.70 1.36 -20.31
CA GLY A 31 3.61 0.04 -20.96
C GLY A 31 4.41 -1.07 -20.28
N LEU A 32 4.85 -0.85 -19.03
CA LEU A 32 5.71 -1.78 -18.30
C LEU A 32 4.94 -2.89 -17.59
N ALA A 33 3.65 -2.67 -17.31
CA ALA A 33 2.77 -3.66 -16.70
C ALA A 33 1.31 -3.44 -17.12
N ARG A 34 0.47 -4.46 -16.90
CA ARG A 34 -0.99 -4.41 -17.12
C ARG A 34 -1.73 -4.56 -15.79
N ARG A 35 -2.73 -3.71 -15.52
CA ARG A 35 -3.63 -3.89 -14.37
C ARG A 35 -4.40 -5.20 -14.52
N VAL A 36 -4.48 -6.00 -13.44
CA VAL A 36 -5.20 -7.28 -13.44
C VAL A 36 -6.33 -7.26 -12.40
N ALA A 37 -5.99 -6.90 -11.16
CA ALA A 37 -6.94 -6.81 -10.06
C ALA A 37 -6.45 -5.78 -9.02
N ARG A 38 -7.36 -5.30 -8.18
CA ARG A 38 -7.06 -4.48 -7.00
C ARG A 38 -7.63 -5.17 -5.77
N MET A 39 -6.80 -5.35 -4.75
CA MET A 39 -7.25 -5.91 -3.47
C MET A 39 -7.48 -4.80 -2.44
N VAL A 40 -8.36 -5.07 -1.50
CA VAL A 40 -8.58 -4.23 -0.31
C VAL A 40 -8.32 -5.10 0.92
N PRO A 41 -7.38 -4.71 1.81
CA PRO A 41 -7.05 -5.52 2.97
C PRO A 41 -8.17 -5.49 4.01
N LEU A 42 -8.55 -6.66 4.53
CA LEU A 42 -9.52 -6.80 5.63
C LEU A 42 -8.84 -6.73 7.01
N ALA A 43 -7.66 -7.34 7.14
CA ALA A 43 -6.86 -7.33 8.35
C ALA A 43 -5.37 -7.33 8.01
N VAL A 44 -4.55 -6.74 8.89
CA VAL A 44 -3.09 -6.68 8.75
C VAL A 44 -2.48 -6.98 10.12
N LEU A 45 -1.68 -8.04 10.20
CA LEU A 45 -0.93 -8.49 11.37
C LEU A 45 0.55 -8.16 11.14
N LYS A 46 1.16 -7.41 12.04
CA LYS A 46 2.57 -7.00 11.95
C LYS A 46 3.31 -7.37 13.22
N GLY A 47 4.49 -7.97 13.05
CA GLY A 47 5.54 -8.10 14.08
C GLY A 47 6.37 -6.83 14.16
#